data_AF-A0A935VIY7-F1
#
_entry.id   AF-A0A935VIY7-F1
#
_cell.length_a   1.000
_cell.length_b   1.000
_cell.length_c   1.000
_cell.angle_alpha   90.00
_cell.angle_beta   90.00
_cell.angle_gamma   90.00
#
_symmetry.space_group_name_H-M   'P 1'
#
loop_
_entity.id
_entity.type
_entity.pdbx_description
1 polymer ?
#
loop_
_entity_poly.entity_id
_entity_poly.type
_entity_poly.pdbx_seq_one_letter_code
_entity_poly.pdbx_strand_id
1 'polypeptide(L)'
;MTRKKYIFILFSLGLSIFFVRGQQIANYVQNGSFEEKWNCTIPLLNSVKHWRSIDSTMSADVAFYSTCFPNVPYSLTFQWPRTGNNFCYGAFLCQPPQCQPQNRGYLRNRLKANLQSGKTYCVKFYVSIGNPSSYGIDGFAAHFSDNSLDTITTCCVPLPYLVPQVQNPTGNIISDTLNWTLVTGTFVATGNEKFMVIGNFKTDAATTKTLILPSSLPFVAADVGIDDVSCIDINLPAFAGPDAFCIPGNSVYIGRPQDVGIDEACMWFKLPNMTNAIDTAAGIWVTPTTPTSTYIVKQDICGVIKYDTVVVYQSGVGFNDLQMYSDNINLSPNPTSDNLNISFTQGISLS
;
A
#
# COMPACT_ATOMS: atom_id res chain seq x y z
N MET A 1 21.35 62.68 -38.64
CA MET A 1 21.81 61.73 -37.59
C MET A 1 20.61 61.25 -36.79
N THR A 2 20.03 60.12 -37.18
CA THR A 2 18.88 59.51 -36.49
C THR A 2 19.38 58.27 -35.73
N ARG A 3 19.39 58.34 -34.39
CA ARG A 3 19.76 57.24 -33.49
C ARG A 3 18.69 56.15 -33.56
N LYS A 4 19.04 54.97 -34.09
CA LYS A 4 18.22 53.75 -33.97
C LYS A 4 18.31 53.24 -32.53
N LYS A 5 17.16 53.07 -31.87
CA LYS A 5 17.05 52.39 -30.58
C LYS A 5 16.82 50.90 -30.85
N TYR A 6 17.68 50.04 -30.32
CA TYR A 6 17.55 48.59 -30.39
C TYR A 6 16.85 48.09 -29.11
N ILE A 7 15.75 47.37 -29.26
CA ILE A 7 15.07 46.66 -28.16
C ILE A 7 15.60 45.23 -28.17
N PHE A 8 16.32 44.84 -27.12
CA PHE A 8 16.75 43.47 -26.90
C PHE A 8 15.60 42.67 -26.28
N ILE A 9 15.06 41.70 -27.01
CA ILE A 9 14.14 40.70 -26.47
C ILE A 9 15.00 39.53 -25.95
N LEU A 10 15.12 39.41 -24.63
CA LEU A 10 15.72 38.24 -23.99
C LEU A 10 14.74 37.07 -24.04
N PHE A 11 15.04 36.07 -24.86
CA PHE A 11 14.41 34.75 -24.77
C PHE A 11 15.00 34.03 -23.54
N SER A 12 14.35 34.11 -22.38
CA SER A 12 14.70 33.27 -21.25
C SER A 12 14.17 31.86 -21.52
N LEU A 13 15.06 30.96 -21.95
CA LEU A 13 14.79 29.52 -21.92
C LEU A 13 14.73 29.11 -20.45
N GLY A 14 13.54 29.18 -19.85
CA GLY A 14 13.30 28.69 -18.50
C GLY A 14 13.49 27.18 -18.49
N LEU A 15 14.63 26.73 -17.96
CA LEU A 15 14.88 25.33 -17.67
C LEU A 15 13.88 24.93 -16.57
N SER A 16 12.72 24.38 -16.97
CA SER A 16 11.79 23.74 -16.05
C SER A 16 12.49 22.53 -15.46
N ILE A 17 13.09 22.73 -14.28
CA ILE A 17 13.51 21.63 -13.41
C ILE A 17 12.22 20.93 -13.02
N PHE A 18 11.83 19.92 -13.80
CA PHE A 18 10.89 18.90 -13.35
C PHE A 18 11.58 18.23 -12.17
N PHE A 19 11.31 18.72 -10.96
CA PHE A 19 11.49 17.92 -9.77
C PHE A 19 10.59 16.71 -9.97
N VAL A 20 11.18 15.60 -10.42
CA VAL A 20 10.60 14.28 -10.27
C VAL A 20 10.49 14.12 -8.75
N ARG A 21 9.36 14.54 -8.17
CA ARG A 21 9.03 14.20 -6.80
C ARG A 21 8.91 12.69 -6.80
N GLY A 22 9.98 12.02 -6.35
CA GLY A 22 9.98 10.58 -6.18
C GLY A 22 8.70 10.18 -5.45
N GLN A 23 7.99 9.20 -5.98
CA GLN A 23 6.74 8.74 -5.41
C GLN A 23 7.01 8.32 -3.96
N GLN A 24 6.37 9.00 -3.01
CA GLN A 24 6.57 8.74 -1.60
C GLN A 24 6.06 7.32 -1.29
N ILE A 25 6.92 6.49 -0.70
CA ILE A 25 6.53 5.15 -0.25
C ILE A 25 5.52 5.32 0.89
N ALA A 26 4.30 4.84 0.68
CA ALA A 26 3.26 4.85 1.70
C ALA A 26 3.38 3.61 2.60
N ASN A 27 3.09 2.43 2.05
CA ASN A 27 3.35 1.15 2.70
C ASN A 27 4.74 0.63 2.30
N TYR A 28 5.62 0.42 3.28
CA TYR A 28 6.98 -0.11 3.09
C TYR A 28 6.99 -1.62 2.82
N VAL A 29 5.93 -2.35 3.16
CA VAL A 29 5.77 -3.77 2.85
C VAL A 29 5.50 -3.92 1.36
N GLN A 30 6.21 -4.84 0.70
CA GLN A 30 5.93 -5.18 -0.69
C GLN A 30 4.76 -6.16 -0.75
N ASN A 31 3.78 -5.90 -1.62
CA ASN A 31 2.68 -6.82 -1.90
C ASN A 31 1.94 -7.29 -0.63
N GLY A 32 1.50 -6.33 0.19
CA GLY A 32 0.92 -6.61 1.51
C GLY A 32 -0.39 -7.40 1.50
N SER A 33 -1.16 -7.31 0.41
CA SER A 33 -2.39 -8.09 0.14
C SER A 33 -2.15 -9.38 -0.64
N PHE A 34 -0.90 -9.70 -0.99
CA PHE A 34 -0.56 -10.92 -1.74
C PHE A 34 -1.22 -11.01 -3.15
N GLU A 35 -1.63 -9.88 -3.73
CA GLU A 35 -2.24 -9.82 -5.05
C GLU A 35 -1.24 -9.95 -6.20
N GLU A 36 0.03 -9.58 -5.98
CA GLU A 36 1.08 -9.77 -6.95
C GLU A 36 1.67 -11.20 -6.87
N LYS A 37 1.42 -12.01 -7.91
CA LYS A 37 1.83 -13.42 -7.96
C LYS A 37 2.47 -13.81 -9.29
N TRP A 38 3.27 -14.87 -9.26
CA TRP A 38 3.82 -15.54 -10.44
C TRP A 38 2.86 -16.59 -10.99
N ASN A 39 2.22 -17.31 -10.08
CA ASN A 39 1.30 -18.38 -10.40
C ASN A 39 0.17 -18.41 -9.37
N CYS A 40 -1.02 -18.76 -9.81
CA CYS A 40 -2.19 -18.91 -8.97
C CYS A 40 -2.64 -20.36 -8.78
N THR A 41 -1.97 -21.33 -9.42
CA THR A 41 -2.31 -22.77 -9.37
C THR A 41 -1.39 -23.59 -8.47
N ILE A 42 -0.36 -22.98 -7.88
CA ILE A 42 0.59 -23.64 -6.98
C ILE A 42 0.43 -22.99 -5.59
N PRO A 43 0.00 -23.73 -4.55
CA PRO A 43 -0.34 -23.18 -3.25
C PRO A 43 0.89 -23.04 -2.34
N LEU A 44 2.01 -22.56 -2.88
CA LEU A 44 3.27 -22.37 -2.16
C LEU A 44 3.55 -20.88 -2.01
N LEU A 45 4.15 -20.47 -0.89
CA LEU A 45 4.55 -19.07 -0.68
C LEU A 45 5.42 -18.52 -1.83
N ASN A 46 6.24 -19.36 -2.47
CA ASN A 46 7.08 -18.94 -3.59
C ASN A 46 6.32 -18.49 -4.84
N SER A 47 5.04 -18.85 -4.94
CA SER A 47 4.12 -18.38 -5.99
C SER A 47 3.77 -16.90 -5.84
N VAL A 48 3.95 -16.32 -4.66
CA VAL A 48 3.70 -14.90 -4.38
C VAL A 48 4.96 -14.09 -4.59
N LYS A 49 4.82 -12.91 -5.20
CA LYS A 49 5.96 -11.99 -5.36
C LYS A 49 6.31 -11.35 -4.02
N HIS A 50 7.61 -11.12 -3.81
CA HIS A 50 8.19 -10.41 -2.66
C HIS A 50 8.13 -11.11 -1.29
N TRP A 51 7.40 -12.22 -1.20
CA TRP A 51 7.31 -13.03 0.01
C TRP A 51 8.11 -14.32 -0.11
N ARG A 52 8.79 -14.68 0.97
CA ARG A 52 9.62 -15.90 1.09
C ARG A 52 9.48 -16.48 2.50
N SER A 53 9.85 -17.74 2.65
CA SER A 53 10.10 -18.29 3.98
C SER A 53 11.30 -17.57 4.61
N ILE A 54 11.41 -17.65 5.93
CA ILE A 54 12.57 -17.09 6.65
C ILE A 54 13.87 -17.81 6.27
N ASP A 55 13.78 -19.11 5.97
CA ASP A 55 14.90 -19.93 5.53
C ASP A 55 15.05 -19.85 4.01
N SER A 56 16.29 -19.68 3.57
CA SER A 56 16.66 -19.61 2.14
C SER A 56 16.78 -20.98 1.46
N THR A 57 16.83 -22.07 2.24
CA THR A 57 17.07 -23.43 1.78
C THR A 57 15.82 -24.32 1.77
N MET A 58 14.85 -24.03 2.65
CA MET A 58 13.60 -24.77 2.77
C MET A 58 12.40 -23.82 2.82
N SER A 59 11.35 -24.12 2.03
CA SER A 59 10.07 -23.43 2.15
C SER A 59 9.27 -24.02 3.31
N ALA A 60 9.38 -23.41 4.49
CA ALA A 60 8.58 -23.79 5.65
C ALA A 60 7.09 -23.52 5.47
N ASP A 61 6.27 -24.41 6.02
CA ASP A 61 4.82 -24.45 6.37
C ASP A 61 3.99 -23.18 6.25
N VAL A 62 4.15 -22.47 5.14
CA VAL A 62 3.33 -21.35 4.70
C VAL A 62 2.94 -21.62 3.26
N ALA A 63 1.65 -21.74 3.06
CA ALA A 63 1.03 -21.94 1.78
C ALA A 63 0.35 -20.64 1.32
N PHE A 64 0.29 -20.50 -0.01
CA PHE A 64 -0.43 -19.42 -0.65
C PHE A 64 -1.85 -19.87 -0.95
N TYR A 65 -2.83 -19.08 -0.53
CA TYR A 65 -4.24 -19.36 -0.75
C TYR A 65 -4.85 -18.29 -1.64
N SER A 66 -5.67 -18.74 -2.60
CA SER A 66 -6.31 -17.86 -3.57
C SER A 66 -7.69 -18.37 -3.95
N THR A 67 -8.55 -17.45 -4.39
CA THR A 67 -9.86 -17.76 -5.00
C THR A 67 -9.75 -18.60 -6.27
N CYS A 68 -8.57 -18.65 -6.92
CA CYS A 68 -8.35 -19.46 -8.12
C CYS A 68 -7.74 -20.86 -7.86
N PHE A 69 -6.86 -21.02 -6.86
CA PHE A 69 -6.42 -22.31 -6.33
C PHE A 69 -5.72 -22.07 -4.99
N PRO A 70 -5.97 -22.85 -3.93
CA PRO A 70 -6.82 -24.03 -3.86
C PRO A 70 -8.33 -23.74 -3.73
N ASN A 71 -8.82 -22.62 -4.28
CA ASN A 71 -10.23 -22.21 -4.31
C ASN A 71 -10.81 -21.97 -2.92
N VAL A 72 -10.25 -21.00 -2.19
CA VAL A 72 -10.87 -20.54 -0.94
C VAL A 72 -12.29 -20.05 -1.20
N PRO A 73 -13.24 -20.29 -0.26
CA PRO A 73 -13.08 -20.89 1.06
C PRO A 73 -13.27 -22.42 1.06
N TYR A 74 -13.28 -23.08 -0.10
CA TYR A 74 -13.58 -24.52 -0.19
C TYR A 74 -12.33 -25.41 -0.05
N SER A 75 -11.29 -24.90 0.61
CA SER A 75 -10.01 -25.59 0.83
C SER A 75 -9.87 -26.05 2.28
N LEU A 76 -8.64 -26.19 2.80
CA LEU A 76 -8.33 -26.56 4.19
C LEU A 76 -8.80 -25.51 5.22
N THR A 77 -9.19 -24.32 4.76
CA THR A 77 -9.76 -23.25 5.57
C THR A 77 -11.05 -22.77 4.92
N PHE A 78 -12.04 -22.39 5.74
CA PHE A 78 -13.29 -21.76 5.29
C PHE A 78 -13.18 -20.23 5.20
N GLN A 79 -11.97 -19.69 5.23
CA GLN A 79 -11.70 -18.27 5.26
C GLN A 79 -11.65 -17.68 3.84
N TRP A 80 -12.49 -16.68 3.57
CA TRP A 80 -12.29 -15.76 2.44
C TRP A 80 -11.12 -14.81 2.72
N PRO A 81 -10.35 -14.40 1.68
CA PRO A 81 -9.37 -13.31 1.79
C PRO A 81 -10.00 -12.09 2.46
N ARG A 82 -9.21 -11.34 3.23
CA ARG A 82 -9.72 -10.15 3.91
C ARG A 82 -10.02 -9.06 2.90
N THR A 83 -9.08 -8.82 1.99
CA THR A 83 -9.28 -8.01 0.79
C THR A 83 -8.80 -8.77 -0.44
N GLY A 84 -9.17 -8.29 -1.63
CA GLY A 84 -8.72 -8.90 -2.87
C GLY A 84 -9.15 -10.36 -3.02
N ASN A 85 -8.22 -11.21 -3.44
CA ASN A 85 -8.44 -12.59 -3.84
C ASN A 85 -7.48 -13.58 -3.17
N ASN A 86 -6.48 -13.11 -2.43
CA ASN A 86 -5.41 -13.95 -1.96
C ASN A 86 -5.02 -13.64 -0.51
N PHE A 87 -4.47 -14.64 0.17
CA PHE A 87 -3.82 -14.49 1.47
C PHE A 87 -2.79 -15.60 1.67
N CYS A 88 -1.99 -15.53 2.74
CA CYS A 88 -1.09 -16.62 3.12
C CYS A 88 -1.61 -17.37 4.34
N TYR A 89 -1.33 -18.67 4.43
CA TYR A 89 -1.79 -19.51 5.54
C TYR A 89 -0.65 -20.40 6.01
N GLY A 90 -0.37 -20.42 7.31
CA GLY A 90 0.74 -21.22 7.83
C GLY A 90 0.63 -21.59 9.31
N ALA A 91 1.44 -22.56 9.72
CA ALA A 91 1.42 -23.11 11.08
C ALA A 91 2.22 -22.22 12.05
N PHE A 92 1.56 -21.68 13.07
CA PHE A 92 2.18 -20.82 14.10
C PHE A 92 2.46 -21.57 15.40
N LEU A 93 1.81 -22.71 15.59
CA LEU A 93 2.06 -23.66 16.67
C LEU A 93 1.79 -25.07 16.13
N CYS A 94 2.67 -26.01 16.42
CA CYS A 94 2.45 -27.43 16.15
C CYS A 94 3.36 -28.23 17.09
N GLN A 95 2.80 -28.95 18.07
CA GLN A 95 3.59 -29.61 19.12
C GLN A 95 3.74 -31.12 18.87
N PRO A 96 4.90 -31.72 19.23
CA PRO A 96 5.06 -33.18 19.27
C PRO A 96 4.11 -33.84 20.29
N PRO A 97 3.78 -35.14 20.13
CA PRO A 97 4.27 -36.05 19.07
C PRO A 97 3.49 -36.00 17.76
N GLN A 98 2.38 -35.24 17.67
CA GLN A 98 1.48 -35.31 16.52
C GLN A 98 1.98 -34.53 15.30
N CYS A 99 2.81 -33.51 15.54
CA CYS A 99 3.49 -32.78 14.49
C CYS A 99 4.90 -33.33 14.28
N GLN A 100 5.34 -33.40 13.02
CA GLN A 100 6.76 -33.63 12.73
C GLN A 100 7.63 -32.58 13.43
N PRO A 101 8.90 -32.87 13.76
CA PRO A 101 9.84 -31.84 14.13
C PRO A 101 9.86 -30.80 13.01
N GLN A 102 9.89 -29.52 13.40
CA GLN A 102 9.98 -28.42 12.46
C GLN A 102 8.68 -28.22 11.63
N ASN A 103 7.67 -27.55 12.18
CA ASN A 103 6.43 -27.20 11.45
C ASN A 103 6.04 -25.71 11.49
N ARG A 104 6.91 -24.82 11.98
CA ARG A 104 6.55 -23.42 12.24
C ARG A 104 6.82 -22.48 11.05
N GLY A 105 5.77 -21.96 10.47
CA GLY A 105 5.81 -21.00 9.37
C GLY A 105 6.21 -19.58 9.81
N TYR A 106 7.07 -18.96 8.99
CA TYR A 106 7.42 -17.54 9.10
C TYR A 106 7.39 -16.90 7.71
N LEU A 107 6.75 -15.73 7.61
CA LEU A 107 6.61 -15.00 6.36
C LEU A 107 7.60 -13.85 6.35
N ARG A 108 8.57 -13.91 5.44
CA ARG A 108 9.57 -12.87 5.26
C ARG A 108 9.25 -11.99 4.06
N ASN A 109 9.37 -10.69 4.25
CA ASN A 109 9.25 -9.66 3.22
C ASN A 109 10.48 -8.77 3.22
N ARG A 110 11.04 -8.48 2.05
CA ARG A 110 12.01 -7.40 1.90
C ARG A 110 11.25 -6.09 1.78
N LEU A 111 11.61 -5.06 2.54
CA LEU A 111 10.92 -3.78 2.48
C LEU A 111 11.24 -3.04 1.16
N LYS A 112 10.31 -2.20 0.69
CA LYS A 112 10.49 -1.33 -0.50
C LYS A 112 11.69 -0.40 -0.36
N ALA A 113 11.97 0.03 0.87
CA ALA A 113 13.16 0.78 1.26
C ALA A 113 13.48 0.48 2.73
N ASN A 114 14.70 0.80 3.16
CA ASN A 114 15.03 0.73 4.59
C ASN A 114 14.15 1.70 5.37
N LEU A 115 13.78 1.30 6.59
CA LEU A 115 13.16 2.24 7.52
C LEU A 115 14.17 3.30 7.93
N GLN A 116 13.70 4.49 8.28
CA GLN A 116 14.56 5.62 8.62
C GLN A 116 14.71 5.75 10.13
N SER A 117 15.95 5.91 10.59
CA SER A 117 16.27 6.06 12.01
C SER A 117 15.48 7.20 12.65
N GLY A 118 14.91 6.94 13.84
CA GLY A 118 14.14 7.91 14.61
C GLY A 118 12.71 8.15 14.12
N LYS A 119 12.28 7.52 13.02
CA LYS A 119 10.88 7.57 12.60
C LYS A 119 10.04 6.49 13.28
N THR A 120 8.80 6.85 13.58
CA THR A 120 7.81 5.90 14.12
C THR A 120 6.98 5.31 12.99
N TYR A 121 6.86 3.99 12.98
CA TYR A 121 6.09 3.24 11.98
C TYR A 121 4.89 2.55 12.63
N CYS A 122 3.74 2.61 11.99
CA CYS A 122 2.52 1.87 12.29
C CYS A 122 2.53 0.57 11.48
N VAL A 123 2.51 -0.56 12.18
CA VAL A 123 2.47 -1.89 11.56
C VAL A 123 1.09 -2.48 11.81
N LYS A 124 0.47 -3.00 10.76
CA LYS A 124 -0.80 -3.72 10.81
C LYS A 124 -0.68 -5.00 10.01
N PHE A 125 -1.29 -6.07 10.51
CA PHE A 125 -1.57 -7.28 9.75
C PHE A 125 -2.77 -7.96 10.39
N TYR A 126 -3.50 -8.73 9.60
CA TYR A 126 -4.67 -9.44 10.09
C TYR A 126 -4.40 -10.92 10.15
N VAL A 127 -4.95 -11.55 11.19
CA VAL A 127 -4.85 -12.99 11.40
C VAL A 127 -6.23 -13.62 11.49
N SER A 128 -6.38 -14.82 10.97
CA SER A 128 -7.57 -15.65 11.18
C SER A 128 -7.14 -17.06 11.56
N ILE A 129 -7.70 -17.61 12.64
CA ILE A 129 -7.39 -18.98 13.04
C ILE A 129 -8.10 -19.94 12.07
N GLY A 130 -7.34 -20.84 11.47
CA GLY A 130 -7.90 -21.82 10.57
C GLY A 130 -8.82 -22.78 11.30
N ASN A 131 -9.94 -23.15 10.65
CA ASN A 131 -10.90 -24.11 11.18
C ASN A 131 -10.32 -25.48 11.61
N PRO A 132 -9.26 -26.04 10.99
CA PRO A 132 -8.68 -27.29 11.47
C PRO A 132 -7.82 -27.12 12.74
N SER A 133 -7.54 -25.89 13.18
CA SER A 133 -6.72 -25.62 14.36
C SER A 133 -7.37 -26.15 15.63
N SER A 134 -6.60 -26.86 16.44
CA SER A 134 -7.06 -27.34 17.73
C SER A 134 -7.06 -26.24 18.80
N TYR A 135 -6.18 -25.25 18.67
CA TYR A 135 -6.02 -24.15 19.63
C TYR A 135 -6.05 -22.78 18.96
N GLY A 136 -6.61 -21.80 19.68
CA GLY A 136 -6.26 -20.39 19.52
C GLY A 136 -5.00 -20.07 20.33
N ILE A 137 -4.22 -19.08 19.90
CA ILE A 137 -2.93 -18.74 20.52
C ILE A 137 -2.76 -17.23 20.72
N ASP A 138 -1.76 -16.80 21.48
CA ASP A 138 -1.39 -15.37 21.61
C ASP A 138 -0.17 -14.96 20.76
N GLY A 139 0.51 -15.93 20.13
CA GLY A 139 1.82 -15.79 19.50
C GLY A 139 1.80 -15.18 18.10
N PHE A 140 1.34 -13.94 17.95
CA PHE A 140 1.34 -13.21 16.67
C PHE A 140 2.23 -11.99 16.74
N ALA A 141 3.25 -11.91 15.88
CA ALA A 141 4.20 -10.82 15.95
C ALA A 141 4.90 -10.55 14.61
N ALA A 142 5.41 -9.32 14.48
CA ALA A 142 6.24 -8.85 13.38
C ALA A 142 7.61 -8.39 13.92
N HIS A 143 8.68 -8.96 13.34
CA HIS A 143 10.06 -8.63 13.63
C HIS A 143 10.70 -7.95 12.42
N PHE A 144 11.38 -6.84 12.65
CA PHE A 144 12.10 -6.07 11.64
C PHE A 144 13.60 -6.12 11.93
N SER A 145 14.42 -6.35 10.91
CA SER A 145 15.87 -6.41 11.06
C SER A 145 16.61 -6.13 9.75
N ASP A 146 17.93 -6.11 9.83
CA ASP A 146 18.85 -5.93 8.72
C ASP A 146 19.07 -7.25 7.94
N ASN A 147 20.19 -7.35 7.22
CA ASN A 147 20.56 -8.53 6.44
C ASN A 147 20.84 -9.79 7.29
N SER A 148 20.91 -9.70 8.61
CA SER A 148 21.08 -10.87 9.48
C SER A 148 19.98 -11.92 9.27
N LEU A 149 18.77 -11.50 8.89
CA LEU A 149 17.68 -12.41 8.55
C LEU A 149 17.94 -13.29 7.31
N ASP A 150 18.84 -12.90 6.41
CA ASP A 150 19.24 -13.73 5.27
C ASP A 150 20.21 -14.85 5.67
N THR A 151 20.79 -14.80 6.88
CA THR A 151 21.73 -15.81 7.38
C THR A 151 21.06 -16.94 8.17
N ILE A 152 19.74 -16.84 8.40
CA ILE A 152 18.98 -17.88 9.09
C ILE A 152 18.82 -19.09 8.15
N THR A 153 19.44 -20.21 8.53
CA THR A 153 19.38 -21.51 7.83
C THR A 153 18.59 -22.55 8.61
N THR A 154 17.81 -22.12 9.60
CA THR A 154 16.94 -23.01 10.38
C THR A 154 15.50 -22.60 10.14
N CYS A 155 14.79 -23.41 9.36
CA CYS A 155 13.37 -23.26 9.13
C CYS A 155 12.54 -23.92 10.23
N CYS A 156 11.24 -23.60 10.24
CA CYS A 156 10.23 -24.47 10.83
C CYS A 156 10.30 -24.67 12.37
N VAL A 157 11.19 -24.00 13.10
CA VAL A 157 11.34 -24.12 14.57
C VAL A 157 10.97 -22.82 15.29
N PRO A 158 10.71 -22.85 16.61
CA PRO A 158 10.61 -21.62 17.39
C PRO A 158 11.90 -20.78 17.31
N LEU A 159 11.78 -19.47 17.05
CA LEU A 159 12.89 -18.53 16.94
C LEU A 159 12.86 -17.46 18.05
N PRO A 160 12.99 -17.83 19.34
CA PRO A 160 12.82 -16.91 20.47
C PRO A 160 13.92 -15.84 20.61
N TYR A 161 15.01 -15.96 19.84
CA TYR A 161 16.07 -14.96 19.80
C TYR A 161 15.71 -13.75 18.91
N LEU A 162 14.68 -13.87 18.07
CA LEU A 162 14.16 -12.74 17.29
C LEU A 162 13.15 -11.98 18.16
N VAL A 163 13.51 -10.76 18.56
CA VAL A 163 12.67 -9.90 19.41
C VAL A 163 11.76 -9.04 18.52
N PRO A 164 10.44 -9.29 18.48
CA PRO A 164 9.55 -8.53 17.62
C PRO A 164 9.35 -7.10 18.12
N GLN A 165 9.26 -6.15 17.19
CA GLN A 165 8.93 -4.75 17.49
C GLN A 165 7.43 -4.54 17.66
N VAL A 166 6.61 -5.35 16.98
CA VAL A 166 5.15 -5.31 17.11
C VAL A 166 4.65 -6.72 17.40
N GLN A 167 3.87 -6.89 18.45
CA GLN A 167 3.32 -8.17 18.85
C GLN A 167 1.93 -8.01 19.43
N ASN A 168 1.08 -9.02 19.20
CA ASN A 168 -0.14 -9.20 19.95
C ASN A 168 0.20 -9.34 21.45
N PRO A 169 -0.53 -8.64 22.36
CA PRO A 169 -0.21 -8.67 23.78
C PRO A 169 -0.17 -10.09 24.36
N THR A 170 0.77 -10.34 25.27
CA THR A 170 0.89 -11.65 25.92
C THR A 170 -0.39 -11.97 26.70
N GLY A 171 -0.92 -13.17 26.51
CA GLY A 171 -2.19 -13.60 27.09
C GLY A 171 -3.44 -13.17 26.30
N ASN A 172 -3.32 -12.28 25.30
CA ASN A 172 -4.43 -11.95 24.42
C ASN A 172 -4.62 -13.06 23.37
N ILE A 173 -5.33 -14.13 23.73
CA ILE A 173 -5.52 -15.29 22.85
C ILE A 173 -6.48 -14.91 21.72
N ILE A 174 -6.05 -15.07 20.48
CA ILE A 174 -6.92 -14.98 19.30
C ILE A 174 -7.39 -16.39 18.95
N SER A 175 -8.70 -16.58 18.95
CA SER A 175 -9.38 -17.86 18.75
C SER A 175 -10.51 -17.80 17.72
N ASP A 176 -10.77 -16.62 17.13
CA ASP A 176 -11.81 -16.45 16.12
C ASP A 176 -11.40 -17.15 14.81
N THR A 177 -12.29 -18.01 14.32
CA THR A 177 -12.12 -18.79 13.08
C THR A 177 -13.00 -18.30 11.93
N LEU A 178 -13.75 -17.21 12.14
CA LEU A 178 -14.70 -16.63 11.19
C LEU A 178 -14.23 -15.25 10.72
N ASN A 179 -13.74 -14.44 11.64
CA ASN A 179 -13.34 -13.07 11.36
C ASN A 179 -11.82 -12.88 11.42
N TRP A 180 -11.33 -12.04 10.51
CA TRP A 180 -9.97 -11.51 10.54
C TRP A 180 -9.78 -10.56 11.74
N THR A 181 -8.85 -10.90 12.62
CA THR A 181 -8.48 -10.10 13.81
C THR A 181 -7.24 -9.26 13.52
N LEU A 182 -7.31 -7.95 13.83
CA LEU A 182 -6.18 -7.03 13.66
C LEU A 182 -5.10 -7.26 14.71
N VAL A 183 -3.86 -7.43 14.28
CA VAL A 183 -2.67 -7.24 15.10
C VAL A 183 -1.98 -5.96 14.65
N THR A 184 -1.77 -5.04 15.59
CA THR A 184 -1.26 -3.70 15.31
C THR A 184 -0.34 -3.20 16.40
N GLY A 185 0.59 -2.32 16.03
CA GLY A 185 1.44 -1.62 16.98
C GLY A 185 2.27 -0.54 16.30
N THR A 186 3.02 0.20 17.09
CA THR A 186 3.99 1.17 16.58
C THR A 186 5.36 0.93 17.19
N PHE A 187 6.41 1.26 16.44
CA PHE A 187 7.78 1.24 16.95
C PHE A 187 8.61 2.34 16.31
N VAL A 188 9.68 2.76 17.00
CA VAL A 188 10.67 3.69 16.48
C VAL A 188 11.77 2.90 15.78
N ALA A 189 11.96 3.13 14.49
CA ALA A 189 12.99 2.46 13.71
C ALA A 189 14.39 2.96 14.09
N THR A 190 15.34 2.04 14.06
CA THR A 190 16.76 2.30 14.30
C THR A 190 17.49 2.67 13.00
N GLY A 191 16.94 2.34 11.84
CA GLY A 191 17.41 2.73 10.51
C GLY A 191 18.09 1.61 9.72
N ASN A 192 18.25 0.43 10.32
CA ASN A 192 18.86 -0.73 9.69
C ASN A 192 17.83 -1.75 9.17
N GLU A 193 16.54 -1.54 9.43
CA GLU A 193 15.46 -2.46 9.11
C GLU A 193 15.27 -2.53 7.59
N LYS A 194 15.60 -3.70 7.02
CA LYS A 194 15.52 -4.02 5.58
C LYS A 194 14.48 -5.10 5.29
N PHE A 195 14.23 -5.95 6.29
CA PHE A 195 13.31 -7.07 6.20
C PHE A 195 12.33 -7.04 7.34
N MET A 196 11.18 -7.65 7.09
CA MET A 196 10.15 -7.95 8.07
C MET A 196 9.90 -9.45 8.05
N VAL A 197 9.65 -10.04 9.23
CA VAL A 197 9.23 -11.41 9.42
C VAL A 197 7.98 -11.43 10.29
N ILE A 198 6.93 -12.11 9.84
CA ILE A 198 5.72 -12.35 10.63
C ILE A 198 5.68 -13.83 11.05
N GLY A 199 5.36 -14.08 12.31
CA GLY A 199 5.26 -15.42 12.86
C GLY A 199 5.02 -15.46 14.36
N ASN A 200 5.15 -16.66 14.92
CA ASN A 200 5.23 -16.89 16.36
C ASN A 200 6.68 -17.07 16.80
N PHE A 201 7.27 -16.07 17.46
CA PHE A 201 8.65 -16.16 17.95
C PHE A 201 8.77 -16.85 19.33
N LYS A 202 7.67 -17.06 20.06
CA LYS A 202 7.70 -17.66 21.41
C LYS A 202 8.07 -19.13 21.34
N THR A 203 8.69 -19.70 22.37
CA THR A 203 8.78 -21.16 22.45
C THR A 203 7.38 -21.81 22.52
N ASP A 204 7.29 -23.09 22.19
CA ASP A 204 6.04 -23.86 22.34
C ASP A 204 5.48 -23.80 23.77
N ALA A 205 6.36 -23.78 24.78
CA ALA A 205 5.98 -23.68 26.18
C ALA A 205 5.55 -22.26 26.59
N ALA A 206 6.11 -21.22 25.96
CA ALA A 206 5.79 -19.82 26.24
C ALA A 206 4.58 -19.30 25.43
N THR A 207 4.08 -20.07 24.45
CA THR A 207 2.89 -19.71 23.67
C THR A 207 1.64 -20.00 24.51
N THR A 208 0.93 -18.94 24.92
CA THR A 208 -0.36 -19.10 25.61
C THR A 208 -1.39 -19.58 24.60
N LYS A 209 -2.21 -20.57 24.97
CA LYS A 209 -3.17 -21.20 24.07
C LYS A 209 -4.43 -21.66 24.78
N THR A 210 -5.54 -21.68 24.05
CA THR A 210 -6.84 -22.20 24.51
C THR A 210 -7.39 -23.20 23.51
N LEU A 211 -7.92 -24.32 23.98
CA LEU A 211 -8.54 -25.35 23.14
C LEU A 211 -9.82 -24.79 22.51
N ILE A 212 -9.92 -24.83 21.19
CA ILE A 212 -11.08 -24.32 20.43
C ILE A 212 -11.80 -25.43 19.65
N LEU A 213 -11.11 -26.52 19.33
CA LEU A 213 -11.69 -27.66 18.62
C LEU A 213 -11.37 -28.99 19.34
N PRO A 214 -12.16 -29.39 20.37
CA PRO A 214 -11.88 -30.58 21.16
C PRO A 214 -11.82 -31.89 20.35
N SER A 215 -12.52 -31.98 19.22
CA SER A 215 -12.53 -33.16 18.35
C SER A 215 -11.20 -33.43 17.63
N SER A 216 -10.29 -32.45 17.62
CA SER A 216 -8.97 -32.57 17.00
C SER A 216 -7.87 -33.05 17.96
N LEU A 217 -8.21 -33.28 19.23
CA LEU A 217 -7.27 -33.87 20.20
C LEU A 217 -6.83 -35.27 19.75
N PRO A 218 -5.56 -35.67 20.01
CA PRO A 218 -4.58 -34.97 20.84
C PRO A 218 -3.70 -33.96 20.08
N PHE A 219 -4.08 -33.52 18.87
CA PHE A 219 -3.30 -32.56 18.09
C PHE A 219 -3.24 -31.20 18.81
N VAL A 220 -2.06 -30.60 18.91
CA VAL A 220 -1.88 -29.25 19.48
C VAL A 220 -1.28 -28.34 18.43
N ALA A 221 -2.13 -27.64 17.68
CA ALA A 221 -1.72 -26.77 16.60
C ALA A 221 -2.61 -25.54 16.45
N ALA A 222 -2.02 -24.53 15.83
CA ALA A 222 -2.68 -23.32 15.38
C ALA A 222 -2.14 -22.98 13.99
N ASP A 223 -2.99 -23.19 12.98
CA ASP A 223 -2.77 -22.77 11.62
C ASP A 223 -3.51 -21.46 11.36
N VAL A 224 -2.87 -20.54 10.66
CA VAL A 224 -3.23 -19.13 10.72
C VAL A 224 -3.18 -18.52 9.32
N GLY A 225 -4.30 -17.94 8.89
CA GLY A 225 -4.36 -17.06 7.74
C GLY A 225 -3.80 -15.67 8.08
N ILE A 226 -3.06 -15.06 7.16
CA ILE A 226 -2.45 -13.74 7.27
C ILE A 226 -2.77 -12.94 6.02
N ASP A 227 -3.27 -11.72 6.21
CA ASP A 227 -3.64 -10.82 5.13
C ASP A 227 -3.44 -9.33 5.50
N ASP A 228 -3.50 -8.46 4.49
CA ASP A 228 -3.45 -6.99 4.59
C ASP A 228 -2.30 -6.47 5.47
N VAL A 229 -1.07 -6.81 5.07
CA VAL A 229 0.13 -6.46 5.82
C VAL A 229 0.65 -5.07 5.43
N SER A 230 0.85 -4.19 6.41
CA SER A 230 1.38 -2.85 6.18
C SER A 230 2.38 -2.40 7.24
N CYS A 231 3.33 -1.57 6.82
CA CYS A 231 4.26 -0.82 7.66
C CYS A 231 4.37 0.60 7.10
N ILE A 232 3.81 1.57 7.81
CA ILE A 232 3.60 2.93 7.30
C ILE A 232 4.15 3.94 8.30
N ASP A 233 4.91 4.93 7.82
CA ASP A 233 5.36 6.06 8.65
C ASP A 233 4.12 6.78 9.22
N ILE A 234 4.00 6.90 10.55
CA ILE A 234 2.84 7.58 11.17
C ILE A 234 2.76 9.05 10.74
N ASN A 235 3.89 9.61 10.29
CA ASN A 235 3.99 10.96 9.80
C ASN A 235 3.86 11.06 8.27
N LEU A 236 3.50 9.99 7.57
CA LEU A 236 3.14 10.07 6.15
C LEU A 236 2.10 11.19 5.98
N PRO A 237 2.34 12.22 5.14
CA PRO A 237 1.37 13.28 4.92
C PRO A 237 0.08 12.69 4.34
N ALA A 238 -1.06 13.37 4.47
CA ALA A 238 -2.18 13.08 3.58
C ALA A 238 -1.79 13.52 2.15
N PHE A 239 -2.34 12.88 1.12
CA PHE A 239 -2.04 13.25 -0.27
C PHE A 239 -3.28 13.08 -1.14
N ALA A 240 -3.89 14.21 -1.49
CA ALA A 240 -5.01 14.28 -2.40
C ALA A 240 -4.56 14.31 -3.88
N GLY A 241 -3.27 14.54 -4.11
CA GLY A 241 -2.72 14.79 -5.43
C GLY A 241 -2.71 16.28 -5.80
N PRO A 242 -2.02 16.65 -6.89
CA PRO A 242 -2.11 18.01 -7.41
C PRO A 242 -3.51 18.28 -7.97
N ASP A 243 -3.87 19.55 -8.08
CA ASP A 243 -5.06 19.99 -8.82
C ASP A 243 -5.09 19.35 -10.21
N ALA A 244 -6.28 18.92 -10.63
CA ALA A 244 -6.48 18.12 -11.82
C ALA A 244 -7.48 18.77 -12.77
N PHE A 245 -7.36 18.44 -14.05
CA PHE A 245 -8.28 18.86 -15.09
C PHE A 245 -8.94 17.63 -15.71
N CYS A 246 -10.24 17.71 -15.99
CA CYS A 246 -10.93 16.67 -16.72
C CYS A 246 -11.90 17.27 -17.76
N ILE A 247 -12.17 16.52 -18.82
CA ILE A 247 -13.22 16.87 -19.77
C ILE A 247 -14.58 16.71 -19.05
N PRO A 248 -15.55 17.63 -19.24
CA PRO A 248 -16.89 17.46 -18.68
C PRO A 248 -17.48 16.08 -19.02
N GLY A 249 -18.00 15.38 -18.00
CA GLY A 249 -18.55 14.02 -18.14
C GLY A 249 -17.54 12.88 -17.99
N ASN A 250 -16.23 13.16 -17.95
CA ASN A 250 -15.20 12.16 -17.72
C ASN A 250 -14.80 12.08 -16.23
N SER A 251 -14.20 10.94 -15.87
CA SER A 251 -13.62 10.73 -14.54
C SER A 251 -12.12 11.06 -14.53
N VAL A 252 -11.63 11.51 -13.38
CA VAL A 252 -10.19 11.69 -13.11
C VAL A 252 -9.82 11.00 -11.80
N TYR A 253 -8.62 10.41 -11.76
CA TYR A 253 -8.09 9.77 -10.57
C TYR A 253 -7.37 10.80 -9.71
N ILE A 254 -7.70 10.82 -8.42
CA ILE A 254 -7.07 11.68 -7.40
C ILE A 254 -6.56 10.82 -6.25
N GLY A 255 -5.58 11.33 -5.51
CA GLY A 255 -4.96 10.61 -4.39
C GLY A 255 -3.76 9.75 -4.77
N ARG A 256 -3.45 8.79 -3.91
CA ARG A 256 -2.37 7.81 -4.11
C ARG A 256 -2.89 6.57 -4.83
N PRO A 257 -2.04 5.80 -5.52
CA PRO A 257 -2.39 4.42 -5.86
C PRO A 257 -2.86 3.65 -4.64
N GLN A 258 -3.87 2.80 -4.84
CA GLN A 258 -4.42 1.92 -3.81
C GLN A 258 -3.36 0.94 -3.30
N ASP A 259 -3.31 0.76 -1.98
CA ASP A 259 -2.40 -0.14 -1.28
C ASP A 259 -2.98 -0.43 0.11
N VAL A 260 -2.83 -1.66 0.59
CA VAL A 260 -3.31 -2.06 1.92
C VAL A 260 -2.61 -1.29 3.02
N GLY A 261 -3.34 -1.01 4.10
CA GLY A 261 -2.91 -0.14 5.18
C GLY A 261 -3.25 1.33 4.94
N ILE A 262 -3.27 1.78 3.67
CA ILE A 262 -3.58 3.16 3.31
C ILE A 262 -5.03 3.30 2.85
N ASP A 263 -5.58 2.32 2.13
CA ASP A 263 -6.96 2.37 1.66
C ASP A 263 -7.94 2.55 2.82
N GLU A 264 -7.84 1.70 3.84
CA GLU A 264 -8.66 1.76 5.05
C GLU A 264 -8.31 2.94 5.97
N ALA A 265 -7.18 3.61 5.74
CA ALA A 265 -6.77 4.80 6.50
C ALA A 265 -7.35 6.10 5.92
N CYS A 266 -7.85 6.08 4.68
CA CYS A 266 -8.30 7.26 3.96
C CYS A 266 -9.82 7.32 3.85
N MET A 267 -10.39 8.50 4.11
CA MET A 267 -11.79 8.83 3.85
C MET A 267 -11.86 10.09 2.99
N TRP A 268 -12.60 10.02 1.89
CA TRP A 268 -12.76 11.13 0.95
C TRP A 268 -14.08 11.84 1.15
N PHE A 269 -14.07 13.17 0.97
CA PHE A 269 -15.27 13.99 0.99
C PHE A 269 -15.26 14.98 -0.17
N LYS A 270 -16.45 15.37 -0.64
CA LYS A 270 -16.62 16.45 -1.62
C LYS A 270 -17.11 17.70 -0.90
N LEU A 271 -16.30 18.74 -0.88
CA LEU A 271 -16.66 20.00 -0.21
C LEU A 271 -17.87 20.67 -0.89
N PRO A 272 -18.73 21.37 -0.12
CA PRO A 272 -18.59 21.64 1.32
C PRO A 272 -19.12 20.54 2.25
N ASN A 273 -19.64 19.41 1.73
CA ASN A 273 -20.22 18.35 2.56
C ASN A 273 -19.13 17.40 3.11
N MET A 274 -18.98 17.37 4.43
CA MET A 274 -18.08 16.43 5.13
C MET A 274 -18.83 15.45 6.05
N THR A 275 -20.15 15.32 5.92
CA THR A 275 -20.94 14.45 6.79
C THR A 275 -20.75 12.99 6.43
N ASN A 276 -20.82 12.67 5.13
CA ASN A 276 -20.66 11.31 4.62
C ASN A 276 -19.44 11.25 3.71
N ALA A 277 -18.57 10.28 3.96
CA ALA A 277 -17.48 10.00 3.05
C ALA A 277 -18.05 9.52 1.70
N ILE A 278 -17.46 9.98 0.60
CA ILE A 278 -17.81 9.51 -0.75
C ILE A 278 -17.09 8.20 -1.08
N ASP A 279 -15.99 7.90 -0.38
CA ASP A 279 -15.20 6.69 -0.57
C ASP A 279 -14.19 6.48 0.59
N THR A 280 -13.66 5.26 0.70
CA THR A 280 -12.63 4.83 1.65
C THR A 280 -11.49 4.11 0.91
N ALA A 281 -10.56 4.87 0.33
CA ALA A 281 -9.41 4.35 -0.39
C ALA A 281 -8.26 5.38 -0.44
N ALA A 282 -7.04 4.94 -0.73
CA ALA A 282 -5.84 5.79 -0.84
C ALA A 282 -5.98 6.83 -1.97
N GLY A 283 -6.71 6.46 -3.02
CA GLY A 283 -7.07 7.30 -4.16
C GLY A 283 -8.29 6.74 -4.88
N ILE A 284 -9.02 7.65 -5.53
CA ILE A 284 -10.37 7.41 -6.03
C ILE A 284 -10.57 8.04 -7.40
N TRP A 285 -11.50 7.48 -8.17
CA TRP A 285 -12.00 8.09 -9.40
C TRP A 285 -13.17 9.01 -9.07
N VAL A 286 -13.09 10.27 -9.50
CA VAL A 286 -14.19 11.22 -9.34
C VAL A 286 -14.68 11.71 -10.69
N THR A 287 -15.99 11.89 -10.81
CA THR A 287 -16.65 12.52 -11.96
C THR A 287 -17.28 13.83 -11.48
N PRO A 288 -16.60 14.97 -11.61
CA PRO A 288 -17.19 16.25 -11.23
C PRO A 288 -18.47 16.54 -12.02
N THR A 289 -19.41 17.24 -11.40
CA THR A 289 -20.67 17.68 -12.03
C THR A 289 -20.78 19.20 -12.13
N THR A 290 -19.75 19.91 -11.67
CA THR A 290 -19.65 21.37 -11.66
C THR A 290 -18.31 21.78 -12.26
N PRO A 291 -18.20 23.00 -12.85
CA PRO A 291 -16.96 23.48 -13.46
C PRO A 291 -15.74 23.38 -12.55
N THR A 292 -15.94 23.55 -11.25
CA THR A 292 -14.92 23.35 -10.22
C THR A 292 -15.51 22.50 -9.10
N SER A 293 -14.81 21.45 -8.69
CA SER A 293 -15.15 20.61 -7.54
C SER A 293 -13.92 20.44 -6.64
N THR A 294 -14.07 20.67 -5.33
CA THR A 294 -12.99 20.45 -4.37
C THR A 294 -13.24 19.19 -3.56
N TYR A 295 -12.22 18.35 -3.46
CA TYR A 295 -12.22 17.12 -2.68
C TYR A 295 -11.19 17.22 -1.57
N ILE A 296 -11.49 16.58 -0.44
CA ILE A 296 -10.61 16.50 0.72
C ILE A 296 -10.45 15.04 1.12
N VAL A 297 -9.21 14.63 1.38
CA VAL A 297 -8.90 13.33 1.98
C VAL A 297 -8.57 13.54 3.45
N LYS A 298 -9.23 12.81 4.33
CA LYS A 298 -8.85 12.62 5.73
C LYS A 298 -8.10 11.29 5.83
N GLN A 299 -6.86 11.33 6.31
CA GLN A 299 -6.02 10.15 6.50
C GLN A 299 -5.77 9.94 7.99
N ASP A 300 -6.00 8.73 8.50
CA ASP A 300 -5.74 8.33 9.89
C ASP A 300 -4.77 7.13 9.95
N ILE A 301 -3.52 7.41 10.34
CA ILE A 301 -2.50 6.36 10.51
C ILE A 301 -2.20 6.23 12.00
N CYS A 302 -2.69 5.15 12.61
CA CYS A 302 -2.51 4.84 14.03
C CYS A 302 -2.89 6.03 14.96
N GLY A 303 -3.96 6.76 14.65
CA GLY A 303 -4.46 7.90 15.42
C GLY A 303 -3.87 9.25 15.02
N VAL A 304 -2.88 9.27 14.12
CA VAL A 304 -2.34 10.52 13.55
C VAL A 304 -3.18 10.91 12.34
N ILE A 305 -4.08 11.88 12.55
CA ILE A 305 -5.01 12.36 11.53
C ILE A 305 -4.39 13.53 10.76
N LYS A 306 -4.41 13.43 9.42
CA LYS A 306 -3.96 14.49 8.50
C LYS A 306 -4.98 14.69 7.38
N TYR A 307 -4.91 15.85 6.74
CA TYR A 307 -5.80 16.23 5.65
C TYR A 307 -5.01 16.78 4.48
N ASP A 308 -5.53 16.58 3.27
CA ASP A 308 -5.06 17.24 2.06
C ASP A 308 -6.24 17.48 1.11
N THR A 309 -6.11 18.47 0.22
CA THR A 309 -7.18 18.89 -0.68
C THR A 309 -6.72 18.88 -2.13
N VAL A 310 -7.65 18.58 -3.03
CA VAL A 310 -7.44 18.68 -4.47
C VAL A 310 -8.63 19.38 -5.12
N VAL A 311 -8.35 20.29 -6.05
CA VAL A 311 -9.38 20.89 -6.89
C VAL A 311 -9.37 20.23 -8.27
N VAL A 312 -10.55 19.80 -8.71
CA VAL A 312 -10.76 19.28 -10.05
C VAL A 312 -11.54 20.31 -10.87
N TYR A 313 -10.93 20.76 -11.96
CA TYR A 313 -11.52 21.69 -12.92
C TYR A 313 -12.05 20.92 -14.13
N GLN A 314 -13.31 21.14 -14.49
CA GLN A 314 -13.83 20.72 -15.77
C GLN A 314 -13.42 21.73 -16.82
N SER A 315 -12.50 21.34 -17.71
CA SER A 315 -12.08 22.16 -18.83
C SER A 315 -12.21 21.36 -20.12
N GLY A 316 -13.01 21.89 -21.04
CA GLY A 316 -13.26 21.32 -22.36
C GLY A 316 -12.33 21.86 -23.45
N VAL A 317 -11.26 22.58 -23.09
CA VAL A 317 -10.35 23.18 -24.08
C VAL A 317 -9.44 22.11 -24.67
N GLY A 318 -10.03 21.27 -25.53
CA GLY A 318 -9.27 20.70 -26.63
C GLY A 318 -8.63 21.83 -27.45
N PHE A 319 -7.64 21.50 -28.25
CA PHE A 319 -6.84 22.36 -29.12
C PHE A 319 -7.58 23.44 -29.96
N ASN A 320 -8.91 23.52 -29.92
CA ASN A 320 -9.73 24.49 -30.64
C ASN A 320 -9.59 25.93 -30.13
N ASP A 321 -9.24 26.17 -28.86
CA ASP A 321 -9.02 27.55 -28.38
C ASP A 321 -7.69 28.17 -28.87
N LEU A 322 -6.79 27.36 -29.43
CA LEU A 322 -5.64 27.87 -30.20
C LEU A 322 -6.03 28.32 -31.61
N GLN A 323 -7.16 27.86 -32.17
CA GLN A 323 -7.62 28.32 -33.49
C GLN A 323 -8.08 29.78 -33.47
N MET A 324 -8.71 30.23 -32.38
CA MET A 324 -9.06 31.65 -32.23
C MET A 324 -7.84 32.58 -32.23
N TYR A 325 -6.66 32.09 -31.88
CA TYR A 325 -5.41 32.86 -31.99
C TYR A 325 -4.72 32.67 -33.34
N SER A 326 -4.81 31.50 -33.99
CA SER A 326 -4.25 31.30 -35.34
C SER A 326 -4.98 32.10 -36.41
N ASP A 327 -6.31 32.24 -36.28
CA ASP A 327 -7.13 32.96 -37.26
C ASP A 327 -6.97 34.48 -37.18
N ASN A 328 -6.33 34.96 -36.10
CA ASN A 328 -6.09 36.38 -35.85
C ASN A 328 -4.62 36.79 -36.00
N ILE A 329 -3.72 35.89 -36.41
CA ILE A 329 -2.29 36.18 -36.59
C ILE A 329 -1.91 35.94 -38.04
N ASN A 330 -1.69 37.02 -38.79
CA ASN A 330 -1.16 36.95 -40.15
C ASN A 330 0.37 37.09 -40.12
N LEU A 331 1.06 36.05 -40.59
CA LEU A 331 2.50 36.02 -40.79
C LEU A 331 2.83 36.15 -42.28
N SER A 332 3.58 37.18 -42.66
CA SER A 332 4.05 37.34 -44.04
C SER A 332 5.56 37.60 -44.08
N PRO A 333 6.32 36.93 -44.97
CA PRO A 333 7.74 37.22 -45.15
C PRO A 333 7.91 38.60 -45.77
N ASN A 334 8.89 39.38 -45.29
CA ASN A 334 9.31 40.59 -45.98
C ASN A 334 10.42 40.23 -46.98
N PRO A 335 10.19 40.22 -48.31
CA PRO A 335 11.18 39.76 -49.28
C PRO A 335 12.43 40.62 -49.41
N THR A 336 12.52 41.75 -48.68
CA THR A 336 13.67 42.68 -48.71
C THR A 336 14.50 42.71 -47.42
N SER A 337 14.15 41.90 -46.42
CA SER A 337 14.93 41.70 -45.19
C SER A 337 14.61 40.33 -44.59
N ASP A 338 15.54 39.67 -43.89
CA ASP A 338 15.32 38.37 -43.20
C ASP A 338 14.37 38.47 -41.97
N ASN A 339 13.30 39.26 -42.06
CA ASN A 339 12.32 39.50 -41.01
C ASN A 339 10.92 39.04 -41.47
N LEU A 340 10.13 38.57 -40.51
CA LEU A 340 8.71 38.23 -40.66
C LEU A 340 7.84 39.37 -40.14
N ASN A 341 6.82 39.75 -40.91
CA ASN A 341 5.78 40.69 -40.46
C ASN A 341 4.67 39.91 -39.77
N ILE A 342 4.33 40.32 -38.54
CA ILE A 342 3.22 39.79 -37.75
C ILE A 342 2.13 40.86 -37.67
N SER A 343 0.89 40.56 -38.09
CA SER A 343 -0.25 41.45 -37.91
C SER A 343 -1.43 40.75 -37.23
N PHE A 344 -2.19 41.51 -36.44
CA PHE A 344 -3.38 41.05 -35.75
C PHE A 344 -4.63 41.67 -36.38
N THR A 345 -5.64 40.85 -36.71
CA THR A 345 -6.97 41.35 -37.13
C THR A 345 -7.76 41.78 -35.90
N GLN A 346 -7.96 43.08 -35.73
CA GLN A 346 -8.62 43.66 -34.57
C GLN A 346 -10.13 43.43 -34.59
N GLY A 347 -10.69 42.94 -33.47
CA GLY A 347 -12.14 42.86 -33.26
C GLY A 347 -12.55 42.13 -31.97
N ILE A 348 -12.11 42.59 -30.80
CA ILE A 348 -12.75 42.18 -29.53
C ILE A 348 -13.05 43.45 -28.73
N SER A 349 -14.31 43.86 -28.73
CA SER A 349 -14.87 44.73 -27.71
C SER A 349 -15.02 43.93 -26.42
N LEU A 350 -14.39 44.38 -25.34
CA LEU A 350 -14.66 43.87 -24.00
C LEU A 350 -15.99 44.48 -23.51
N SER A 351 -17.00 43.63 -23.29
CA SER A 351 -18.15 43.90 -22.44
C SER A 351 -18.15 42.93 -21.27
#